data_AF-A0A924MHB1-F1
#
_entry.id   AF-A0A924MHB1-F1
#
_cell.length_a   1.000
_cell.length_b   1.000
_cell.length_c   1.000
_cell.angle_alpha   90.00
_cell.angle_beta   90.00
_cell.angle_gamma   90.00
#
_symmetry.space_group_name_H-M   'P 1'
#
loop_
_entity.id
_entity.type
_entity.pdbx_description
1 polymer ?
#
loop_
_entity_poly.entity_id
_entity_poly.type
_entity_poly.pdbx_seq_one_letter_code
_entity_poly.pdbx_strand_id
1 'polypeptide(L)' 'QEFWNSCGAICDANDYRLGGSFFDGKGQPGQSSAVSHGSSTTRFNGVNVINTARKI' A
#
# COMPACT_ATOMS: atom_id res chain seq x y z
N GLN A 1 -11.40 -4.25 8.68
CA GLN A 1 -10.62 -4.10 9.93
C GLN A 1 -9.51 -5.14 10.04
N GLU A 2 -9.69 -6.35 9.50
CA GLU A 2 -8.74 -7.47 9.58
C GLU A 2 -7.35 -7.17 9.00
N PHE A 3 -7.25 -6.55 7.82
CA PHE A 3 -5.95 -6.25 7.21
C PHE A 3 -5.12 -5.29 8.05
N TRP A 4 -5.67 -4.12 8.42
CA TRP A 4 -4.91 -3.13 9.21
C TRP A 4 -4.52 -3.66 10.58
N ASN A 5 -5.38 -4.46 11.21
CA ASN A 5 -5.08 -5.13 12.48
C ASN A 5 -4.03 -6.24 12.34
N SER A 6 -3.70 -6.71 11.14
CA SER A 6 -2.67 -7.73 10.94
C SER A 6 -1.25 -7.18 10.79
N CYS A 7 -1.07 -5.85 10.87
CA CYS A 7 0.23 -5.20 10.93
C CYS A 7 0.97 -5.64 12.21
N GLY A 8 2.00 -6.46 12.03
CA GLY A 8 2.76 -7.04 13.14
C GLY A 8 4.10 -6.35 13.41
N ALA A 9 4.65 -5.63 12.43
CA ALA A 9 5.91 -4.89 12.59
C ALA A 9 6.01 -3.77 11.55
N ILE A 10 6.63 -2.66 11.94
CA ILE A 10 6.93 -1.50 11.09
C ILE A 10 8.41 -1.15 11.32
N CYS A 11 9.18 -0.93 10.25
CA CYS A 11 10.54 -0.43 10.35
C CYS A 11 10.58 0.99 10.92
N ASP A 12 11.73 1.40 11.43
CA ASP A 12 11.88 2.71 12.07
C ASP A 12 11.81 3.88 11.06
N ALA A 13 12.04 5.09 11.57
CA ALA A 13 12.03 6.30 10.77
C ALA A 13 13.14 6.36 9.71
N ASN A 14 14.23 5.61 9.88
CA ASN A 14 15.34 5.59 8.92
C ASN A 14 14.95 4.87 7.62
N ASP A 15 13.96 3.97 7.66
CA ASP A 15 13.43 3.27 6.49
C ASP A 15 12.25 4.00 5.82
N TYR A 16 11.77 5.11 6.39
CA TYR A 16 10.63 5.83 5.84
C TYR A 16 10.92 6.36 4.43
N ARG A 17 10.01 6.08 3.49
CA ARG A 17 10.09 6.57 2.10
C ARG A 17 8.83 7.32 1.73
N LEU A 18 8.99 8.49 1.11
CA LEU A 18 7.89 9.28 0.55
C LEU A 18 7.81 9.05 -0.97
N GLY A 19 6.67 8.51 -1.42
CA GLY A 19 6.32 8.42 -2.83
C GLY A 19 5.24 9.44 -3.20
N GLY A 20 5.11 9.74 -4.49
CA GLY A 20 4.09 10.65 -4.98
C GLY A 20 3.70 10.41 -6.43
N SER A 21 2.57 10.99 -6.82
CA SER A 21 1.98 10.92 -8.15
C SER A 21 1.37 12.26 -8.51
N PHE A 22 1.45 12.66 -9.79
CA PHE A 22 0.71 13.81 -10.32
C PHE A 22 -0.77 13.51 -10.57
N PHE A 23 -1.17 12.24 -10.45
CA PHE A 23 -2.53 11.76 -10.62
C PHE A 23 -3.09 11.29 -9.28
N ASP A 24 -4.34 11.66 -8.99
CA ASP A 24 -5.01 11.31 -7.73
C ASP A 24 -5.64 9.91 -7.73
N GLY A 25 -5.49 9.17 -8.83
CA GLY A 25 -5.93 7.78 -8.97
C GLY A 25 -7.45 7.61 -9.06
N LYS A 26 -8.22 8.70 -9.21
CA LYS A 26 -9.67 8.59 -9.41
C LYS A 26 -9.98 7.97 -10.77
N GLY A 27 -10.97 7.08 -10.80
CA GLY A 27 -11.45 6.42 -12.01
C GLY A 27 -12.29 7.36 -12.88
N GLN A 28 -13.60 7.47 -12.59
CA GLN A 28 -14.52 8.30 -13.37
C GLN A 28 -15.44 9.14 -12.45
N PRO A 29 -15.61 10.46 -12.69
CA PRO A 29 -14.88 11.28 -13.67
C PRO A 29 -13.40 11.38 -13.31
N GLY A 30 -12.53 11.29 -14.32
CA GLY A 30 -11.09 11.47 -14.13
C GLY A 30 -10.78 12.85 -13.54
N GLN A 31 -9.93 12.86 -12.52
CA GLN A 31 -9.40 14.10 -11.95
C GLN A 31 -7.88 14.01 -11.85
N SER A 32 -7.24 15.17 -11.73
CA SER A 32 -5.81 15.29 -11.60
C SER A 32 -5.49 16.19 -10.41
N SER A 33 -4.65 15.68 -9.51
CA SER A 33 -4.10 16.42 -8.39
C SER A 33 -2.80 15.76 -7.97
N ALA A 34 -1.81 16.56 -7.60
CA ALA A 34 -0.60 16.06 -6.98
C ALA A 34 -0.94 15.43 -5.62
N VAL A 35 -0.54 14.17 -5.42
CA VAL A 35 -0.76 13.41 -4.19
C VAL A 35 0.54 12.74 -3.74
N SER A 36 0.70 12.56 -2.43
CA SER A 36 1.86 11.88 -1.86
C SER A 36 1.44 10.97 -0.71
N HIS A 37 2.14 9.85 -0.57
CA HIS A 37 2.00 8.90 0.52
C HIS A 37 3.38 8.38 0.87
N GLY A 38 3.68 8.28 2.16
CA GLY A 38 4.89 7.66 2.63
C GLY A 38 4.63 6.54 3.61
N SER A 39 5.56 5.61 3.64
CA SER A 39 5.55 4.47 4.54
C SER A 39 6.96 3.95 4.77
N SER A 40 7.16 3.34 5.94
CA SER A 40 8.28 2.42 6.17
C SER A 40 7.87 1.02 5.74
N THR A 41 8.86 0.16 5.48
CA THR A 41 8.61 -1.27 5.25
C THR A 41 7.84 -1.85 6.43
N THR A 42 6.77 -2.58 6.14
CA THR A 42 5.81 -3.07 7.13
C THR A 42 5.46 -4.53 6.86
N ARG A 43 5.33 -5.33 7.92
CA ARG A 43 4.91 -6.74 7.85
C ARG A 43 3.44 -6.88 8.23
N PHE A 44 2.62 -7.35 7.29
CA PHE A 44 1.24 -7.76 7.53
C PHE A 44 1.15 -9.29 7.57
N ASN A 45 0.56 -9.84 8.64
CA ASN A 45 0.46 -11.28 8.85
C ASN A 45 -0.85 -11.85 8.28
N GLY A 46 -0.83 -13.08 7.80
CA GLY A 46 -2.04 -13.81 7.39
C GLY A 46 -2.81 -13.19 6.21
N VAL A 47 -2.16 -12.36 5.39
CA VAL A 47 -2.80 -11.74 4.21
C VAL A 47 -2.90 -12.75 3.08
N ASN A 48 -4.11 -12.89 2.52
CA ASN A 48 -4.33 -13.71 1.34
C ASN A 48 -3.76 -13.02 0.09
N VAL A 49 -2.85 -13.69 -0.60
CA VAL A 49 -2.28 -13.21 -1.87
C VAL A 49 -2.86 -14.05 -3.02
N ILE A 50 -3.59 -13.40 -3.92
CA ILE A 50 -4.11 -14.05 -5.13
C ILE A 50 -2.93 -14.38 -6.04
N ASN A 51 -2.64 -15.67 -6.21
CA ASN A 51 -1.57 -16.14 -7.08
C ASN A 51 -2.16 -16.66 -8.40
N THR A 52 -2.06 -15.85 -9.45
CA THR A 52 -2.58 -16.16 -10.79
C THR A 52 -1.75 -17.20 -11.56
N ALA A 53 -0.57 -17.59 -11.07
CA ALA A 53 0.26 -18.63 -11.66
C ALA A 53 -0.07 -20.05 -11.13
N ARG A 54 -0.89 -20.17 -10.09
CA ARG A 54 -1.34 -21.47 -9.58
C ARG A 54 -2.56 -21.94 -10.38
N LYS A 55 -2.46 -23.11 -11.00
CA LYS A 55 -3.63 -23.87 -11.44
C LYS A 55 -4.19 -24.59 -10.21
N ILE A 56 -5.48 -24.41 -9.95
CA ILE A 56 -6.23 -25.12 -8.91
C ILE A 56 -6.51 -26.54 -9.41
#